data_AF-A0A2D3VRP3-F1
#
_entry.id   AF-A0A2D3VRP3-F1
#
_cell.length_a   1.000
_cell.length_b   1.000
_cell.length_c   1.000
_cell.angle_alpha   90.00
_cell.angle_beta   90.00
_cell.angle_gamma   90.00
#
_symmetry.space_group_name_H-M   'P 1'
#
loop_
_entity.id
_entity.type
_entity.pdbx_description
1 polymer ?
#
loop_
_entity_poly.entity_id
_entity_poly.type
_entity_poly.pdbx_seq_one_letter_code
_entity_poly.pdbx_strand_id
1 'polypeptide(L)'
;MKKFNEWNEVKKETEVTNKYPLFKEREIYNTKLGENIGFEQSGKGDEFVRPVLVIKKLTKEMFFGVPLSTTPREGSFFYGFEFIAGKHSTALLVQTRLFSSRRLLNKIGMINKDDFKNLKENLNNLMFDGDFTSPSKSASRPEGNCNSDYTTNKINNASSDNE
;
A
#
# COMPACT_ATOMS: atom_id res chain seq x y z
N MET A 1 -6.66 20.36 -2.35
CA MET A 1 -5.47 20.96 -3.00
C MET A 1 -4.23 20.21 -2.51
N LYS A 2 -3.22 20.00 -3.36
CA LYS A 2 -1.98 19.29 -3.00
C LYS A 2 -1.10 20.15 -2.10
N LYS A 3 -0.43 19.54 -1.12
CA LYS A 3 0.38 20.24 -0.09
C LYS A 3 1.89 20.06 -0.31
N PHE A 4 2.37 20.38 -1.52
CA PHE A 4 3.78 20.15 -1.89
C PHE A 4 4.78 20.95 -1.05
N ASN A 5 4.47 22.21 -0.71
CA ASN A 5 5.36 23.05 0.10
C ASN A 5 5.48 22.50 1.52
N GLU A 6 4.37 22.10 2.15
CA GLU A 6 4.37 21.46 3.46
C GLU A 6 5.18 20.15 3.44
N TRP A 7 4.99 19.33 2.40
CA TRP A 7 5.76 18.10 2.23
C TRP A 7 7.27 18.38 2.11
N ASN A 8 7.66 19.44 1.40
CA ASN A 8 9.07 19.80 1.26
C ASN A 8 9.71 20.12 2.62
N GLU A 9 9.02 20.84 3.50
CA GLU A 9 9.53 21.12 4.85
C GLU A 9 9.68 19.83 5.67
N VAL A 10 8.66 18.97 5.70
CA VAL A 10 8.75 17.65 6.35
C VAL A 10 9.91 16.81 5.80
N LYS A 11 10.18 16.90 4.49
CA LYS A 11 11.26 16.17 3.83
C LYS A 11 12.64 16.65 4.28
N LYS A 12 12.84 17.97 4.43
CA LYS A 12 14.10 18.55 4.94
C LYS A 12 14.36 18.09 6.38
N GLU A 13 13.34 18.10 7.22
CA GLU A 13 13.43 17.61 8.61
C GLU A 13 13.75 16.10 8.66
N THR A 14 13.13 15.32 7.78
CA THR A 14 13.37 13.88 7.67
C THR A 14 14.81 13.59 7.23
N GLU A 15 15.37 14.42 6.35
CA GLU A 15 16.74 14.24 5.85
C GLU A 15 17.78 14.41 6.96
N VAL A 16 17.64 15.42 7.82
CA VAL A 16 18.60 15.67 8.93
C VAL A 16 18.44 14.71 10.11
N THR A 17 17.43 13.83 10.09
CA THR A 17 17.18 12.87 11.16
C THR A 17 18.20 11.73 11.13
N ASN A 18 19.08 11.70 12.14
CA ASN A 18 20.12 10.67 12.28
C ASN A 18 19.69 9.41 13.02
N LYS A 19 18.50 9.42 13.66
CA LYS A 19 17.96 8.27 14.40
C LYS A 19 16.81 7.66 13.62
N TYR A 20 17.02 6.45 13.10
CA TYR A 20 16.01 5.67 12.41
C TYR A 20 16.00 4.22 12.90
N PRO A 21 14.85 3.56 12.89
CA PRO A 21 14.74 2.19 13.37
C PRO A 21 15.52 1.24 12.45
N LEU A 22 16.14 0.22 13.07
CA LEU A 22 16.50 -0.98 12.34
C LEU A 22 15.21 -1.72 11.94
N PHE A 23 15.21 -2.25 10.72
CA PHE A 23 14.07 -2.93 10.14
C PHE A 23 14.46 -4.27 9.52
N LYS A 24 13.45 -5.14 9.39
CA LYS A 24 13.50 -6.46 8.78
C LYS A 24 12.35 -6.64 7.79
N GLU A 25 12.50 -7.59 6.88
CA GLU A 25 11.40 -8.02 6.01
C GLU A 25 10.20 -8.46 6.83
N ARG A 26 9.00 -8.32 6.27
CA ARG A 26 7.69 -8.56 6.89
C ARG A 26 7.25 -7.54 7.92
N GLU A 27 8.12 -6.68 8.40
CA GLU A 27 7.73 -5.63 9.35
C GLU A 27 6.94 -4.53 8.65
N ILE A 28 5.98 -3.97 9.38
CA ILE A 28 5.12 -2.89 8.91
C ILE A 28 5.38 -1.68 9.79
N TYR A 29 5.64 -0.55 9.15
CA TYR A 29 5.95 0.71 9.82
C TYR A 29 5.06 1.83 9.32
N ASN A 30 4.68 2.74 10.21
CA ASN A 30 4.25 4.07 9.79
C ASN A 30 5.45 4.75 9.11
N THR A 31 5.25 5.27 7.90
CA THR A 31 6.33 5.81 7.07
C THR A 31 5.90 7.14 6.47
N LYS A 32 6.80 8.14 6.51
CA LYS A 32 6.63 9.42 5.80
C LYS A 32 6.69 9.18 4.28
N LEU A 33 5.52 8.98 3.68
CA LEU A 33 5.35 8.66 2.26
C LEU A 33 5.46 9.92 1.39
N GLY A 34 4.91 11.03 1.88
CA GLY A 34 4.91 12.32 1.19
C GLY A 34 3.67 12.60 0.35
N GLU A 35 3.67 13.80 -0.23
CA GLU A 35 2.68 14.24 -1.23
C GLU A 35 3.24 13.96 -2.63
N ASN A 36 2.60 13.04 -3.37
CA ASN A 36 3.05 12.60 -4.68
C ASN A 36 2.15 13.14 -5.81
N ILE A 37 2.62 13.04 -7.05
CA ILE A 37 1.97 13.57 -8.24
C ILE A 37 1.01 12.55 -8.89
N GLY A 38 0.00 13.05 -9.61
CA GLY A 38 -0.92 12.19 -10.38
C GLY A 38 -1.56 11.08 -9.54
N PHE A 39 -1.45 9.84 -10.03
CA PHE A 39 -2.04 8.63 -9.42
C PHE A 39 -1.12 7.94 -8.40
N GLU A 40 0.04 8.52 -8.08
CA GLU A 40 0.94 7.96 -7.08
C GLU A 40 0.33 8.09 -5.68
N GLN A 41 0.47 7.03 -4.89
CA GLN A 41 -0.11 6.99 -3.56
C GLN A 41 0.59 7.99 -2.65
N SER A 42 -0.17 8.94 -2.11
CA SER A 42 0.29 9.90 -1.11
C SER A 42 0.00 9.43 0.32
N GLY A 43 0.75 9.98 1.28
CA GLY A 43 0.47 9.82 2.70
C GLY A 43 -0.69 10.69 3.18
N LYS A 44 -1.00 10.63 4.47
CA LYS A 44 -2.09 11.39 5.11
C LYS A 44 -1.59 12.13 6.35
N GLY A 45 -2.36 13.12 6.78
CA GLY A 45 -2.03 13.97 7.93
C GLY A 45 -0.87 14.91 7.64
N ASP A 46 -0.45 15.65 8.67
CA ASP A 46 0.54 16.74 8.53
C ASP A 46 1.95 16.23 8.21
N GLU A 47 2.26 14.99 8.60
CA GLU A 47 3.55 14.35 8.28
C GLU A 47 3.50 13.46 7.02
N PHE A 48 2.38 13.45 6.29
CA PHE A 48 2.20 12.65 5.07
C PHE A 48 2.53 11.16 5.28
N VAL A 49 1.95 10.57 6.33
CA VAL A 49 2.26 9.22 6.79
C VAL A 49 1.32 8.18 6.18
N ARG A 50 1.85 7.00 5.88
CA ARG A 50 1.08 5.79 5.57
C ARG A 50 1.82 4.56 6.10
N PRO A 51 1.11 3.49 6.51
CA PRO A 51 1.76 2.22 6.76
C PRO A 51 2.44 1.67 5.51
N VAL A 52 3.66 1.15 5.66
CA VAL A 52 4.44 0.51 4.59
C VAL A 52 4.97 -0.82 5.12
N LEU A 53 4.75 -1.88 4.33
CA LEU A 53 5.32 -3.20 4.56
C LEU A 53 6.71 -3.29 3.92
N VAL A 54 7.70 -3.76 4.67
CA VAL A 54 9.05 -4.04 4.16
C VAL A 54 9.05 -5.36 3.38
N ILE A 55 9.22 -5.27 2.06
CA ILE A 55 9.28 -6.43 1.16
C ILE A 55 10.70 -6.99 1.08
N LYS A 56 11.69 -6.12 0.88
CA LYS A 56 13.08 -6.54 0.76
C LYS A 56 14.01 -5.52 1.41
N LYS A 57 14.88 -5.98 2.29
CA LYS A 57 15.97 -5.17 2.81
C LYS A 57 17.11 -5.14 1.80
N LEU A 58 17.46 -3.95 1.31
CA LEU A 58 18.56 -3.80 0.34
C LEU A 58 19.84 -3.35 1.04
N THR A 59 19.74 -2.42 1.98
CA THR A 59 20.86 -1.99 2.82
C THR A 59 20.39 -1.79 4.26
N LYS A 60 21.28 -1.33 5.14
CA LYS A 60 20.88 -0.88 6.50
C LYS A 60 19.98 0.36 6.45
N GLU A 61 20.02 1.12 5.36
CA GLU A 61 19.37 2.43 5.25
C GLU A 61 18.26 2.48 4.20
N MET A 62 18.05 1.39 3.48
CA MET A 62 17.19 1.37 2.30
C MET A 62 16.46 0.04 2.14
N PHE A 63 15.20 0.12 1.75
CA PHE A 63 14.36 -1.05 1.55
C PHE A 63 13.35 -0.84 0.43
N PHE A 64 12.97 -1.94 -0.18
CA PHE A 64 11.83 -2.00 -1.10
C PHE A 64 10.58 -2.30 -0.28
N GLY A 65 9.53 -1.50 -0.44
CA GLY A 65 8.34 -1.58 0.39
C GLY A 65 7.05 -1.29 -0.35
N VAL A 66 5.95 -1.82 0.18
CA VAL A 66 4.60 -1.64 -0.38
C VAL A 66 3.74 -0.80 0.58
N PRO A 67 3.17 0.33 0.12
CA PRO A 67 2.22 1.10 0.92
C PRO A 67 0.92 0.31 1.17
N LEU A 68 0.36 0.47 2.36
CA LEU A 68 -0.88 -0.19 2.76
C LEU A 68 -2.04 0.80 2.86
N SER A 69 -3.26 0.30 2.69
CA SER A 69 -4.51 1.02 2.89
C SER A 69 -5.42 0.24 3.84
N THR A 70 -6.29 0.95 4.55
CA THR A 70 -7.36 0.34 5.36
C THR A 70 -8.64 0.14 4.55
N THR A 71 -8.74 0.75 3.36
CA THR A 71 -9.86 0.56 2.45
C THR A 71 -9.68 -0.78 1.73
N PRO A 72 -10.61 -1.74 1.90
CA PRO A 72 -10.59 -2.99 1.14
C PRO A 72 -10.67 -2.69 -0.35
N ARG A 73 -9.80 -3.34 -1.14
CA ARG A 73 -9.83 -3.27 -2.60
C ARG A 73 -9.54 -4.64 -3.17
N GLU A 74 -10.29 -4.99 -4.20
CA GLU A 74 -10.16 -6.23 -4.95
C GLU A 74 -9.53 -5.97 -6.32
N GLY A 75 -8.81 -6.96 -6.84
CA GLY A 75 -8.16 -6.91 -8.15
C GLY A 75 -6.66 -7.16 -8.09
N SER A 76 -6.04 -7.36 -9.25
CA SER A 76 -4.63 -7.76 -9.37
C SER A 76 -3.62 -6.74 -8.81
N PHE A 77 -4.03 -5.48 -8.67
CA PHE A 77 -3.21 -4.40 -8.12
C PHE A 77 -3.14 -4.37 -6.60
N PHE A 78 -3.93 -5.22 -5.94
CA PHE A 78 -4.12 -5.21 -4.50
C PHE A 78 -3.92 -6.60 -3.91
N TYR A 79 -3.56 -6.63 -2.63
CA TYR A 79 -3.53 -7.86 -1.85
C TYR A 79 -4.06 -7.59 -0.45
N GLY A 80 -5.18 -8.21 -0.11
CA GLY A 80 -5.80 -8.12 1.22
C GLY A 80 -5.17 -9.11 2.19
N PHE A 81 -4.91 -8.67 3.42
CA PHE A 81 -4.40 -9.52 4.51
C PHE A 81 -4.73 -8.91 5.87
N GLU A 82 -4.47 -9.67 6.94
CA GLU A 82 -4.57 -9.17 8.31
C GLU A 82 -3.22 -9.31 9.03
N PHE A 83 -2.80 -8.24 9.71
CA PHE A 83 -1.67 -8.27 10.64
C PHE A 83 -2.07 -7.84 12.06
N ILE A 84 -3.29 -7.33 12.22
CA ILE A 84 -3.96 -7.08 13.49
C ILE A 84 -5.30 -7.81 13.38
N ALA A 85 -5.62 -8.66 14.36
CA ALA A 85 -6.83 -9.47 14.34
C ALA A 85 -8.08 -8.61 14.13
N GLY A 86 -8.89 -8.95 13.13
CA GLY A 86 -10.13 -8.25 12.81
C GLY A 86 -9.93 -6.89 12.12
N LYS A 87 -8.70 -6.56 11.70
CA LYS A 87 -8.41 -5.35 10.92
C LYS A 87 -7.81 -5.73 9.57
N HIS A 88 -8.65 -5.65 8.55
CA HIS A 88 -8.23 -5.82 7.17
C HIS A 88 -7.26 -4.73 6.74
N SER A 89 -6.23 -5.13 6.00
CA SER A 89 -5.24 -4.26 5.39
C SER A 89 -5.02 -4.65 3.94
N THR A 90 -4.92 -3.66 3.07
CA THR A 90 -4.73 -3.87 1.63
C THR A 90 -3.37 -3.34 1.20
N ALA A 91 -2.49 -4.21 0.71
CA ALA A 91 -1.25 -3.80 0.06
C ALA A 91 -1.54 -3.25 -1.34
N LEU A 92 -1.01 -2.06 -1.64
CA LEU A 92 -1.17 -1.39 -2.93
C LEU A 92 0.02 -1.76 -3.83
N LEU A 93 -0.05 -2.93 -4.49
CA LEU A 93 1.11 -3.54 -5.16
C LEU A 93 1.74 -2.65 -6.24
N VAL A 94 0.92 -1.97 -7.05
CA VAL A 94 1.39 -1.02 -8.08
C VAL A 94 2.05 0.25 -7.51
N GLN A 95 1.92 0.49 -6.21
CA GLN A 95 2.48 1.65 -5.50
C GLN A 95 3.77 1.29 -4.75
N THR A 96 4.30 0.09 -4.97
CA THR A 96 5.55 -0.39 -4.37
C THR A 96 6.73 0.42 -4.90
N ARG A 97 7.62 0.84 -4.00
CA ARG A 97 8.83 1.59 -4.37
C ARG A 97 9.93 1.46 -3.33
N LEU A 98 11.05 2.12 -3.61
CA LEU A 98 12.19 2.21 -2.72
C LEU A 98 11.99 3.30 -1.65
N PHE A 99 12.43 3.00 -0.43
CA PHE A 99 12.36 3.92 0.70
C PHE A 99 13.71 4.01 1.42
N SER A 100 14.02 5.22 1.90
CA SER A 100 15.04 5.41 2.94
C SER A 100 14.44 5.07 4.31
N SER A 101 15.21 4.37 5.13
CA SER A 101 14.90 4.05 6.52
C SER A 101 14.70 5.28 7.41
N ARG A 102 15.26 6.45 7.05
CA ARG A 102 15.00 7.73 7.73
C ARG A 102 13.52 8.12 7.74
N ARG A 103 12.73 7.57 6.80
CA ARG A 103 11.29 7.81 6.70
C ARG A 103 10.46 6.97 7.67
N LEU A 104 11.06 5.94 8.27
CA LEU A 104 10.38 5.04 9.18
C LEU A 104 10.15 5.73 10.52
N LEU A 105 8.91 5.64 11.01
CA LEU A 105 8.52 6.09 12.33
C LEU A 105 8.48 4.87 13.26
N ASN A 106 7.31 4.55 13.81
CA ASN A 106 7.11 3.40 14.67
C ASN A 106 6.72 2.14 13.87
N LYS A 107 7.20 0.98 14.33
CA LYS A 107 6.71 -0.33 13.88
C LYS A 107 5.28 -0.50 14.39
N ILE A 108 4.38 -0.92 13.52
CA ILE A 108 2.96 -1.17 13.85
C ILE A 108 2.56 -2.63 13.76
N GLY A 109 3.38 -3.48 13.14
CA GLY A 109 3.06 -4.89 13.02
C GLY A 109 4.05 -5.70 12.20
N MET A 110 3.66 -6.94 11.95
CA MET A 110 4.38 -7.88 11.10
C MET A 110 3.38 -8.79 10.40
N ILE A 111 3.48 -8.92 9.08
CA ILE A 111 2.65 -9.85 8.31
C ILE A 111 3.04 -11.30 8.61
N ASN A 112 2.08 -12.22 8.60
CA ASN A 112 2.37 -13.65 8.75
C ASN A 112 3.18 -14.16 7.53
N LYS A 113 3.74 -15.38 7.66
CA LYS A 113 4.66 -15.90 6.64
C LYS A 113 3.96 -16.25 5.33
N ASP A 114 2.75 -16.79 5.42
CA ASP A 114 2.01 -17.32 4.26
C ASP A 114 1.48 -16.16 3.41
N ASP A 115 0.86 -15.16 4.03
CA ASP A 115 0.43 -13.94 3.35
C ASP A 115 1.61 -13.19 2.73
N PHE A 116 2.76 -13.15 3.40
CA PHE A 116 3.95 -12.53 2.84
C PHE A 116 4.50 -13.25 1.61
N LYS A 117 4.42 -14.59 1.60
CA LYS A 117 4.81 -15.40 0.45
C LYS A 117 3.88 -15.10 -0.72
N ASN A 118 2.57 -15.20 -0.50
CA ASN A 118 1.54 -14.96 -1.52
C ASN A 118 1.58 -13.53 -2.07
N LEU A 119 1.80 -12.53 -1.21
CA LEU A 119 1.96 -11.13 -1.62
C LEU A 119 3.15 -10.95 -2.57
N LYS A 120 4.29 -11.59 -2.29
CA LYS A 120 5.48 -11.51 -3.16
C LYS A 120 5.24 -12.20 -4.50
N GLU A 121 4.53 -13.32 -4.52
CA GLU A 121 4.15 -14.01 -5.76
C GLU A 121 3.23 -13.12 -6.60
N ASN A 122 2.19 -12.52 -6.00
CA ASN A 122 1.31 -11.57 -6.69
C ASN A 122 2.07 -10.35 -7.21
N LEU A 123 3.00 -9.80 -6.43
CA LEU A 123 3.83 -8.67 -6.86
C LEU A 123 4.75 -9.05 -8.03
N ASN A 124 5.34 -10.25 -8.03
CA ASN A 124 6.18 -10.73 -9.12
C ASN A 124 5.36 -10.87 -10.41
N ASN A 125 4.22 -11.54 -10.31
CA ASN A 125 3.31 -11.72 -11.43
C ASN A 125 2.84 -10.37 -12.00
N LEU A 126 2.51 -9.42 -11.11
CA LEU A 126 2.09 -8.08 -11.51
C LEU A 126 3.17 -7.31 -12.26
N MET A 127 4.42 -7.42 -11.82
CA MET A 127 5.52 -6.58 -12.33
C MET A 127 6.24 -7.17 -13.53
N PHE A 128 6.28 -8.50 -13.66
CA PHE A 128 7.15 -9.16 -14.63
C PHE A 128 6.43 -10.17 -15.52
N ASP A 129 5.42 -10.89 -15.02
CA ASP A 129 4.85 -12.03 -15.73
C ASP A 129 3.46 -11.75 -16.37
N GLY A 130 2.78 -10.68 -15.97
CA GLY A 130 1.44 -10.34 -16.46
C GLY A 130 1.45 -9.26 -17.54
N ASP A 131 0.68 -9.49 -18.62
CA ASP A 131 0.45 -8.50 -19.70
C ASP A 131 -0.77 -7.62 -19.39
N PHE A 132 -0.62 -6.67 -18.48
CA PHE A 132 -1.70 -5.76 -18.07
C PHE A 132 -1.87 -4.54 -18.98
N THR A 133 -0.80 -4.14 -19.67
CA THR A 133 -0.80 -2.98 -20.59
C THR A 133 -0.03 -3.34 -21.85
N SER A 134 -0.62 -4.22 -22.67
CA SER A 134 0.00 -4.64 -23.92
C SER A 134 0.22 -3.43 -24.84
N PRO A 135 1.45 -3.16 -25.32
CA PRO A 135 1.72 -2.06 -26.26
C PRO A 135 0.94 -2.16 -27.56
N SER A 136 0.44 -3.37 -27.87
CA SER A 136 -0.33 -3.71 -29.07
C SER A 136 -1.82 -3.35 -28.97
N LYS A 137 -2.35 -3.08 -27.78
CA LYS A 137 -3.75 -2.70 -27.56
C LYS A 137 -3.85 -1.20 -27.35
N SER A 138 -4.89 -0.56 -27.90
CA SER A 138 -5.20 0.83 -27.56
C SER A 138 -5.28 0.95 -26.03
N ALA A 139 -4.79 2.07 -25.49
CA ALA A 139 -4.69 2.33 -24.04
C ALA A 139 -6.07 2.26 -23.35
N SER A 140 -6.54 1.04 -23.14
CA SER A 140 -7.72 0.69 -22.39
C SER A 140 -7.25 0.46 -20.98
N ARG A 141 -7.96 1.09 -20.04
CA ARG A 141 -7.84 0.82 -18.61
C ARG A 141 -7.91 -0.70 -18.44
N PRO A 142 -6.95 -1.38 -17.77
CA PRO A 142 -6.96 -2.84 -17.69
C PRO A 142 -8.33 -3.30 -17.19
N GLU A 143 -9.09 -3.97 -18.05
CA GLU A 143 -10.42 -4.45 -17.71
C GLU A 143 -10.28 -5.43 -16.53
N GLY A 144 -10.98 -5.16 -15.43
CA GLY A 144 -10.99 -6.01 -14.22
C GLY A 144 -10.10 -5.58 -13.03
N ASN A 145 -9.32 -4.48 -13.12
CA ASN A 145 -8.38 -4.14 -12.04
C ASN A 145 -8.93 -3.31 -10.87
N CYS A 146 -10.20 -2.89 -10.91
CA CYS A 146 -10.93 -2.29 -9.79
C CYS A 146 -12.43 -2.50 -10.02
N ASN A 147 -12.99 -3.61 -9.56
CA ASN A 147 -14.45 -3.70 -9.44
C ASN A 147 -14.86 -2.86 -8.22
N SER A 148 -15.45 -1.68 -8.49
CA SER A 148 -16.26 -0.82 -7.61
C SER A 148 -15.92 -0.78 -6.12
N ASP A 149 -15.60 0.40 -5.59
CA ASP A 149 -15.71 0.69 -4.16
C ASP A 149 -17.08 0.20 -3.65
N TYR A 150 -17.11 -0.67 -2.64
CA TYR A 150 -18.35 -1.13 -2.04
C TYR A 150 -19.14 0.07 -1.51
N THR A 151 -20.17 0.48 -2.26
CA THR A 151 -21.29 1.23 -1.72
C THR A 151 -22.52 0.37 -1.93
N THR A 152 -22.95 -0.32 -0.87
CA THR A 152 -24.31 -0.31 -0.32
C THR A 152 -24.55 -1.56 0.51
N ASN A 153 -25.01 -1.30 1.72
CA ASN A 153 -25.67 -2.25 2.60
C ASN A 153 -26.62 -3.15 1.78
N LYS A 154 -26.35 -4.45 1.76
CA LYS A 154 -27.43 -5.43 1.64
C LYS A 154 -28.19 -5.41 2.97
N ILE A 155 -29.11 -4.46 3.10
CA ILE A 155 -30.27 -4.69 3.95
C ILE A 155 -31.00 -5.86 3.30
N ASN A 156 -31.11 -6.95 4.04
CA ASN A 156 -31.89 -8.11 3.68
C ASN A 156 -33.35 -7.66 3.48
N ASN A 157 -33.79 -7.49 2.23
CA ASN A 157 -35.18 -7.69 1.90
C ASN A 157 -35.40 -9.21 1.86
N ALA A 158 -35.67 -9.79 3.03
CA ALA A 158 -36.46 -11.00 3.09
C ALA A 158 -37.92 -10.56 2.86
N SER A 159 -38.37 -10.67 1.62
CA SER A 159 -39.79 -10.78 1.31
C SER A 159 -40.26 -12.15 1.79
N SER A 160 -41.17 -12.16 2.75
CA SER A 160 -42.11 -13.27 2.95
C SER A 160 -43.48 -12.64 3.21
N ASP A 161 -44.20 -12.39 2.12
CA ASP A 161 -45.66 -12.32 2.13
C ASP A 161 -46.24 -13.73 2.31
N ASN A 162 -47.43 -13.78 2.91
CA ASN A 162 -48.41 -14.88 3.01
C ASN A 162 -48.30 -15.82 4.23
N GLU A 163 -48.96 -15.46 5.35
CA GLU A 163 -50.34 -15.86 5.69
C GLU A 163 -50.90 -14.97 6.81
#